data_AF-A0A9D4YWI0-F1
#
_entry.id   AF-A0A9D4YWI0-F1
#
_cell.length_a   1.000
_cell.length_b   1.000
_cell.length_c   1.000
_cell.angle_alpha   90.00
_cell.angle_beta   90.00
_cell.angle_gamma   90.00
#
_symmetry.space_group_name_H-M   'P 1'
#
loop_
_entity.id
_entity.type
_entity.pdbx_description
1 polymer ?
#
loop_
_entity_poly.entity_id
_entity_poly.type
_entity_poly.pdbx_seq_one_letter_code
_entity_poly.pdbx_strand_id
1 'polypeptide(L)'
;MAATMDDEVIIRKRYLTQTVSTAANALPPFKKLVKRYMQFCEALETGGGVEDAERLYPELLADLYAIRAHMRKLAAQSCAFQAEQQLYAEKQAQLQASIQQAEQDIEDRKRELAEARVELAHKQEYEAVRKMVMQVPSRATTLAEQQATQREIADLQQQSAALDALLDQRKQQFGGVLDSLAALQRCIEREEPEEGAAALGGEQGGAASAAAAAVLQQQQPMQVG
;
A
#
# COMPACT_ATOMS: atom_id res chain seq x y z
N MET A 1 -44.58 4.65 40.89
CA MET A 1 -45.68 4.33 39.96
C MET A 1 -45.30 4.89 38.61
N ALA A 2 -45.01 4.03 37.62
CA ALA A 2 -44.67 4.47 36.28
C ALA A 2 -45.92 5.02 35.59
N ALA A 3 -45.84 6.23 35.04
CA ALA A 3 -46.92 6.81 34.25
C ALA A 3 -47.17 5.92 33.03
N THR A 4 -48.44 5.61 32.75
CA THR A 4 -48.79 4.81 31.59
C THR A 4 -48.51 5.61 30.30
N MET A 5 -48.31 4.95 29.15
CA MET A 5 -48.06 5.67 27.88
C MET A 5 -49.14 6.71 27.55
N ASP A 6 -50.38 6.47 27.96
CA ASP A 6 -51.48 7.42 27.80
C ASP A 6 -51.28 8.67 28.67
N ASP A 7 -50.80 8.49 29.90
CA ASP A 7 -50.49 9.60 30.80
C ASP A 7 -49.36 10.47 30.24
N GLU A 8 -48.33 9.88 29.63
CA GLU A 8 -47.24 10.64 29.00
C GLU A 8 -47.72 11.47 27.82
N VAL A 9 -48.60 10.91 26.98
CA VAL A 9 -49.21 11.64 25.86
C VAL A 9 -50.06 12.80 26.38
N ILE A 10 -50.83 12.59 27.45
CA ILE A 10 -51.65 13.62 28.10
C ILE A 10 -50.76 14.71 28.72
N ILE A 11 -49.69 14.34 29.42
CA ILE A 11 -48.74 15.27 30.04
C ILE A 11 -48.03 16.10 28.98
N ARG A 12 -47.54 15.46 27.91
CA ARG A 12 -46.88 16.14 26.78
C ARG A 12 -47.83 17.11 26.09
N LYS A 13 -49.07 16.69 25.83
CA LYS A 13 -50.10 17.56 25.23
C LYS A 13 -50.37 18.77 26.12
N ARG A 14 -50.56 18.56 27.43
CA ARG A 14 -50.80 19.64 28.41
C ARG A 14 -49.63 20.63 28.52
N TYR A 15 -48.39 20.12 28.46
CA TYR A 15 -47.18 20.93 28.49
C TYR A 15 -47.05 21.79 27.22
N LEU A 16 -47.25 21.19 26.05
CA LEU A 16 -47.17 21.87 24.76
C LEU A 16 -48.25 22.94 24.57
N THR A 17 -49.49 22.66 24.98
CA THR A 17 -50.60 23.60 24.82
C THR A 17 -50.70 24.64 25.94
N GLN A 18 -49.84 24.58 26.96
CA GLN A 18 -49.89 25.45 28.15
C GLN A 18 -51.29 25.54 28.78
N THR A 19 -52.09 24.47 28.65
CA THR A 19 -53.47 24.41 29.16
C THR A 19 -53.53 24.26 30.68
N VAL A 20 -52.37 24.13 31.33
CA VAL A 20 -52.20 24.18 32.78
C VAL A 20 -51.45 25.48 33.09
N SER A 21 -51.96 26.25 34.04
CA SER A 21 -51.30 27.47 34.47
C SER A 21 -49.89 27.16 34.96
N THR A 22 -48.90 27.80 34.33
CA THR A 22 -47.48 27.71 34.72
C THR A 22 -47.18 28.50 35.99
N ALA A 23 -48.12 29.33 36.47
CA ALA A 23 -48.06 29.99 37.76
C ALA A 23 -48.90 29.22 38.80
N ALA A 24 -48.33 29.01 39.98
CA ALA A 24 -48.79 28.11 41.04
C ALA A 24 -50.25 28.30 41.53
N ASN A 25 -50.96 29.35 41.12
CA ASN A 25 -52.34 29.63 41.54
C ASN A 25 -53.26 30.23 40.44
N ALA A 26 -52.85 30.25 39.17
CA ALA A 26 -53.72 30.75 38.10
C ALA A 26 -54.61 29.63 37.54
N LEU A 27 -55.88 29.94 37.25
CA LEU A 27 -56.74 29.00 36.52
C LEU A 27 -56.32 28.99 35.04
N PRO A 28 -56.42 27.84 34.35
CA PRO A 28 -56.31 27.80 32.90
C PRO A 28 -57.20 28.88 32.27
N PRO A 29 -56.72 29.61 31.24
CA PRO A 29 -57.45 30.74 30.67
C PRO A 29 -58.92 30.41 30.33
N PHE A 30 -59.15 29.23 29.72
CA PHE A 30 -60.49 28.76 29.37
C PHE A 30 -61.37 28.48 30.60
N LYS A 31 -60.80 27.87 31.65
CA LYS A 31 -61.53 27.60 32.90
C LYS A 31 -61.91 28.89 33.63
N LYS A 32 -61.04 29.91 33.58
CA LYS A 32 -61.31 31.24 34.12
C LYS A 32 -62.48 31.90 33.39
N LEU A 33 -62.47 31.89 32.05
CA LEU A 33 -63.56 32.43 31.23
C LEU A 33 -64.89 31.74 31.52
N VAL A 34 -64.93 30.40 31.54
CA VAL A 34 -66.16 29.64 31.80
C VAL A 34 -66.72 29.96 33.18
N LYS A 35 -65.86 30.05 34.20
CA LYS A 35 -66.29 30.46 35.55
C LYS A 35 -66.85 31.88 35.57
N ARG A 36 -66.23 32.82 34.84
CA ARG A 36 -66.72 34.20 34.71
C ARG A 36 -68.06 34.27 33.99
N TYR A 37 -68.23 33.48 32.94
CA TYR A 37 -69.47 33.39 32.18
C TYR A 37 -70.61 32.87 33.04
N MET A 38 -70.39 31.81 33.82
CA MET A 38 -71.40 31.29 34.75
C MET A 38 -71.79 32.32 35.82
N GLN A 39 -70.82 33.04 36.39
CA GLN A 39 -71.08 34.11 37.36
C GLN A 39 -71.90 35.26 36.74
N PHE A 40 -71.66 35.58 35.47
CA PHE A 40 -72.43 36.57 34.74
C PHE A 40 -73.87 36.09 34.48
N CYS A 41 -74.06 34.82 34.13
CA CYS A 41 -75.40 34.22 33.98
C CYS A 41 -76.18 34.21 35.29
N GLU A 42 -75.55 33.82 36.40
CA GLU A 42 -76.17 33.83 37.74
C GLU A 42 -76.60 35.25 38.15
N ALA A 43 -75.79 36.27 37.85
CA ALA A 43 -76.12 37.68 38.12
C ALA A 43 -77.33 38.18 37.32
N LEU A 44 -77.59 37.62 36.14
CA LEU A 44 -78.74 37.95 35.30
C LEU A 44 -80.04 37.25 35.74
N GLU A 45 -79.94 36.04 36.30
CA GLU A 45 -81.10 35.24 36.73
C GLU A 45 -81.69 35.72 38.07
N THR A 46 -80.83 36.22 38.97
CA THR A 46 -81.25 36.75 40.27
C THR A 46 -81.71 38.21 40.07
N GLY A 47 -83.02 38.46 40.07
CA GLY A 47 -83.67 39.72 39.67
C GLY A 47 -83.30 41.04 40.40
N GLY A 48 -82.21 41.09 41.16
CA GLY A 48 -81.59 42.30 41.72
C GLY A 48 -80.21 42.66 41.15
N GLY A 49 -79.67 41.87 40.19
CA GLY A 49 -78.27 41.89 39.77
C GLY A 49 -77.90 42.69 38.51
N VAL A 50 -78.66 43.72 38.10
CA VAL A 50 -78.33 44.51 36.89
C VAL A 50 -76.99 45.24 37.04
N GLU A 51 -76.73 45.87 38.19
CA GLU A 51 -75.43 46.53 38.46
C GLU A 51 -74.26 45.53 38.52
N ASP A 52 -74.48 44.34 39.08
CA ASP A 52 -73.47 43.28 39.13
C ASP A 52 -73.20 42.69 37.74
N ALA A 53 -74.23 42.52 36.90
CA ALA A 53 -74.08 42.09 35.52
C ALA A 53 -73.33 43.15 34.68
N GLU A 54 -73.64 44.44 34.84
CA GLU A 54 -72.92 45.54 34.19
C GLU A 54 -71.44 45.60 34.62
N ARG A 55 -71.13 45.29 35.87
CA ARG A 55 -69.75 45.19 36.38
C ARG A 55 -69.00 43.97 35.83
N LEU A 56 -69.67 42.82 35.71
CA LEU A 56 -69.08 41.57 35.25
C LEU A 56 -68.88 41.51 33.73
N TYR A 57 -69.70 42.23 32.95
CA TYR A 57 -69.61 42.27 31.49
C TYR A 57 -68.24 42.71 30.92
N PRO A 58 -67.63 43.84 31.35
CA PRO A 58 -66.29 44.23 30.87
C PRO A 58 -65.21 43.23 31.29
N GLU A 59 -65.33 42.60 32.46
CA GLU A 59 -64.41 41.54 32.91
C GLU A 59 -64.52 40.28 32.02
N LEU A 60 -65.74 39.88 31.68
CA LEU A 60 -66.00 38.76 30.76
C LEU A 60 -65.45 39.05 29.35
N LEU A 61 -65.65 40.27 28.86
CA LEU A 61 -65.13 40.72 27.57
C LEU A 61 -63.59 40.72 27.55
N ALA A 62 -62.96 41.19 28.63
CA ALA A 62 -61.51 41.15 28.79
C ALA A 62 -60.96 39.71 28.75
N ASP A 63 -61.62 38.77 29.45
CA ASP A 63 -61.24 37.37 29.44
C ASP A 63 -61.41 36.72 28.04
N LEU A 64 -62.45 37.11 27.27
CA LEU A 64 -62.63 36.68 25.87
C LEU A 64 -61.51 37.19 24.95
N TYR A 65 -61.14 38.47 25.07
CA TYR A 65 -60.02 39.03 24.30
C TYR A 65 -58.69 38.38 24.66
N ALA A 66 -58.46 38.08 25.94
CA ALA A 66 -57.26 37.39 26.40
C ALA A 66 -57.13 35.99 25.78
N ILE A 67 -58.22 35.20 25.75
CA ILE A 67 -58.21 33.87 25.10
C ILE A 67 -58.01 33.99 23.59
N ARG A 68 -58.66 34.96 22.93
CA ARG A 68 -58.46 35.19 21.50
C ARG A 68 -57.00 35.51 21.17
N ALA A 69 -56.35 36.35 21.98
CA ALA A 69 -54.93 36.67 21.83
C ALA A 69 -54.05 35.43 22.05
N HIS A 70 -54.36 34.63 23.07
CA HIS A 70 -53.64 33.38 23.35
C HIS A 70 -53.76 32.36 22.21
N MET A 71 -54.96 32.17 21.64
CA MET A 71 -55.19 31.28 20.50
C MET A 71 -54.40 31.73 19.26
N ARG A 72 -54.36 33.04 18.98
CA ARG A 72 -53.56 33.59 17.88
C ARG A 72 -52.07 33.35 18.09
N LYS A 73 -51.57 33.52 19.32
CA LYS A 73 -50.19 33.22 19.68
C LYS A 73 -49.84 31.76 19.43
N LEU A 74 -50.68 30.83 19.91
CA LEU A 74 -50.46 29.39 19.70
C LEU A 74 -50.46 29.01 18.22
N ALA A 75 -51.37 29.58 17.42
CA ALA A 75 -51.40 29.35 15.98
C ALA A 75 -50.11 29.85 15.29
N ALA A 76 -49.64 31.05 15.65
CA ALA A 76 -48.40 31.60 15.11
C ALA A 76 -47.17 30.76 15.52
N GLN A 77 -47.13 30.29 16.77
CA GLN A 77 -46.07 29.38 17.26
C GLN A 77 -46.10 28.05 16.51
N SER A 78 -47.27 27.44 16.32
CA SER A 78 -47.40 26.19 15.58
C SER A 78 -46.92 26.33 14.13
N CYS A 79 -47.22 27.46 13.47
CA CYS A 79 -46.74 27.75 12.12
C CYS A 79 -45.21 27.88 12.09
N ALA A 80 -44.63 28.63 13.04
CA ALA A 80 -43.19 28.78 13.16
C ALA A 80 -42.49 27.44 13.42
N PHE A 81 -43.02 26.60 14.31
CA PHE A 81 -42.48 25.27 14.60
C PHE A 81 -42.55 24.33 13.40
N GLN A 82 -43.60 24.39 12.59
CA GLN A 82 -43.70 23.60 11.36
C GLN A 82 -42.63 24.02 10.34
N ALA A 83 -42.44 25.34 10.14
CA ALA A 83 -41.39 25.86 9.26
C ALA A 83 -39.98 25.47 9.76
N GLU A 84 -39.75 25.58 11.06
CA GLU A 84 -38.48 25.19 11.69
C GLU A 84 -38.21 23.68 11.58
N GLN A 85 -39.24 22.85 11.75
CA GLN A 85 -39.14 21.40 11.56
C GLN A 85 -38.75 21.03 10.12
N GLN A 86 -39.33 21.70 9.12
CA GLN A 86 -38.96 21.51 7.71
C GLN A 86 -37.50 21.90 7.46
N LEU A 87 -37.08 23.06 7.97
CA LEU A 87 -35.69 23.51 7.85
C LEU A 87 -34.70 22.51 8.49
N TYR A 88 -35.03 21.96 9.65
CA TYR A 88 -34.18 20.94 10.28
C TYR A 88 -34.14 19.64 9.48
N ALA A 89 -35.26 19.21 8.90
CA ALA A 89 -35.29 18.03 8.03
C ALA A 89 -34.41 18.22 6.78
N GLU A 90 -34.47 19.40 6.15
CA GLU A 90 -33.62 19.74 5.00
C GLU A 90 -32.13 19.74 5.38
N LYS A 91 -31.76 20.38 6.50
CA LYS A 91 -30.38 20.39 7.00
C LYS A 91 -29.88 18.98 7.34
N GLN A 92 -30.75 18.14 7.90
CA GLN A 92 -30.41 16.76 8.20
C GLN A 92 -30.15 15.95 6.92
N ALA A 93 -30.97 16.14 5.88
CA ALA A 93 -30.76 15.50 4.58
C ALA A 93 -29.45 15.96 3.92
N GLN A 94 -29.16 17.27 3.97
CA GLN A 94 -27.88 17.82 3.46
C GLN A 94 -26.67 17.26 4.20
N LEU A 95 -26.75 17.16 5.53
CA LEU A 95 -25.69 16.59 6.34
C LEU A 95 -25.47 15.11 6.01
N GLN A 96 -26.55 14.34 5.84
CA GLN A 96 -26.46 12.93 5.45
C GLN A 96 -25.81 12.75 4.07
N ALA A 97 -26.19 13.58 3.09
CA ALA A 97 -25.57 13.56 1.77
C ALA A 97 -24.06 13.90 1.84
N SER A 98 -23.69 14.90 2.64
CA SER A 98 -22.29 15.28 2.85
C SER A 98 -21.48 14.16 3.52
N ILE A 99 -22.05 13.46 4.50
CA ILE A 99 -21.42 12.30 5.14
C ILE A 99 -21.19 11.19 4.12
N GLN A 100 -22.21 10.83 3.32
CA GLN A 100 -22.08 9.79 2.29
C GLN A 100 -21.03 10.14 1.25
N GLN A 101 -20.96 11.41 0.83
CA GLN A 101 -19.94 11.88 -0.09
C GLN A 101 -18.54 11.76 0.53
N ALA A 102 -18.37 12.19 1.78
CA ALA A 102 -17.09 12.09 2.48
C ALA A 102 -16.65 10.63 2.67
N GLU A 103 -17.59 9.71 2.92
CA GLU A 103 -17.31 8.27 3.00
C GLU A 103 -16.80 7.72 1.67
N GLN A 104 -17.45 8.09 0.56
CA GLN A 104 -17.00 7.72 -0.80
C GLN A 104 -15.61 8.28 -1.11
N ASP A 105 -15.38 9.56 -0.81
CA ASP A 105 -14.08 10.21 -0.99
C ASP A 105 -12.98 9.48 -0.19
N ILE A 106 -13.26 9.06 1.05
CA ILE A 106 -12.32 8.29 1.87
C ILE A 106 -12.00 6.93 1.22
N GLU A 107 -13.00 6.23 0.69
CA GLU A 107 -12.79 4.95 0.02
C GLU A 107 -11.94 5.09 -1.24
N ASP A 108 -12.19 6.11 -2.04
CA ASP A 108 -11.41 6.38 -3.26
C ASP A 108 -9.96 6.76 -2.92
N ARG A 109 -9.76 7.63 -1.92
CA ARG A 109 -8.40 7.96 -1.45
C ARG A 109 -7.64 6.77 -0.89
N LYS A 110 -8.34 5.81 -0.26
CA LYS A 110 -7.71 4.55 0.19
C LYS A 110 -7.23 3.70 -0.99
N ARG A 111 -8.01 3.64 -2.08
CA ARG A 111 -7.62 2.92 -3.30
C ARG A 111 -6.41 3.57 -3.96
N GLU A 112 -6.45 4.89 -4.17
CA GLU A 112 -5.33 5.65 -4.71
C GLU A 112 -4.05 5.47 -3.87
N LEU A 113 -4.16 5.47 -2.54
CA LEU A 113 -3.02 5.24 -1.65
C LEU A 113 -2.45 3.81 -1.79
N ALA A 114 -3.30 2.80 -1.97
CA ALA A 114 -2.86 1.43 -2.18
C ALA A 114 -2.10 1.29 -3.51
N GLU A 115 -2.61 1.91 -4.58
CA GLU A 115 -1.95 1.94 -5.88
C GLU A 115 -0.60 2.66 -5.83
N ALA A 116 -0.55 3.84 -5.19
CA ALA A 116 0.69 4.60 -5.01
C ALA A 116 1.75 3.83 -4.21
N ARG A 117 1.36 3.00 -3.24
CA ARG A 117 2.27 2.13 -2.50
C ARG A 117 2.88 1.05 -3.38
N VAL A 118 2.09 0.46 -4.27
CA VAL A 118 2.57 -0.54 -5.23
C VAL A 118 3.57 0.10 -6.19
N GLU A 119 3.28 1.29 -6.72
CA GLU A 119 4.24 2.01 -7.57
C GLU A 119 5.54 2.34 -6.84
N LEU A 120 5.47 2.73 -5.57
CA LEU A 120 6.65 3.01 -4.77
C LEU A 120 7.49 1.74 -4.58
N ALA A 121 6.86 0.60 -4.28
CA ALA A 121 7.55 -0.68 -4.16
C ALA A 121 8.27 -1.05 -5.46
N HIS A 122 7.59 -0.95 -6.62
CA HIS A 122 8.21 -1.18 -7.91
C HIS A 122 9.40 -0.23 -8.15
N LYS A 123 9.27 1.07 -7.85
CA LYS A 123 10.36 2.05 -7.99
C LYS A 123 11.56 1.67 -7.12
N GLN A 124 11.34 1.22 -5.89
CA GLN A 124 12.40 0.76 -4.99
C GLN A 124 13.10 -0.50 -5.50
N GLU A 125 12.34 -1.47 -6.03
CA GLU A 125 12.89 -2.67 -6.67
C GLU A 125 13.73 -2.32 -7.90
N TYR A 126 13.24 -1.41 -8.75
CA TYR A 126 13.99 -0.91 -9.90
C TYR A 126 15.27 -0.20 -9.48
N GLU A 127 15.24 0.63 -8.44
CA GLU A 127 16.44 1.28 -7.91
C GLU A 127 17.45 0.27 -7.35
N ALA A 128 16.99 -0.78 -6.67
CA ALA A 128 17.84 -1.84 -6.15
C ALA A 128 18.55 -2.60 -7.29
N VAL A 129 17.79 -3.01 -8.31
CA VAL A 129 18.35 -3.66 -9.51
C VAL A 129 19.30 -2.70 -10.25
N ARG A 130 18.92 -1.43 -10.41
CA ARG A 130 19.79 -0.41 -11.04
C ARG A 130 21.12 -0.29 -10.32
N LYS A 131 21.12 -0.23 -8.98
CA LYS A 131 22.36 -0.18 -8.19
C LYS A 131 23.23 -1.40 -8.42
N MET A 132 22.64 -2.59 -8.48
CA MET A 132 23.36 -3.83 -8.76
C MET A 132 23.96 -3.84 -10.18
N VAL A 133 23.20 -3.41 -11.18
CA VAL A 133 23.67 -3.30 -12.58
C VAL A 133 24.81 -2.29 -12.71
N MET A 134 24.77 -1.17 -11.98
CA MET A 134 25.83 -0.15 -12.00
C MET A 134 27.15 -0.62 -11.34
N GLN A 135 27.14 -1.70 -10.55
CA GLN A 135 28.37 -2.29 -10.00
C GLN A 135 29.14 -3.11 -11.04
N VAL A 136 28.46 -3.59 -12.08
CA VAL A 136 29.07 -4.38 -13.16
C VAL A 136 29.57 -3.43 -14.25
N PRO A 137 30.76 -3.66 -14.84
CA PRO A 137 31.25 -2.86 -15.95
C PRO A 137 30.28 -2.89 -17.14
N SER A 138 30.38 -1.87 -17.99
CA SER A 138 29.50 -1.78 -19.15
C SER A 138 29.69 -3.00 -20.07
N ARG A 139 28.61 -3.40 -20.76
CA ARG A 139 28.70 -4.49 -21.73
C ARG A 139 29.70 -4.20 -22.85
N ALA A 140 29.82 -2.92 -23.25
CA ALA A 140 30.76 -2.51 -24.29
C ALA A 140 32.22 -2.70 -23.87
N THR A 141 32.55 -2.38 -22.62
CA THR A 141 33.90 -2.58 -22.07
C THR A 141 34.26 -4.06 -21.99
N THR A 142 33.36 -4.90 -21.47
CA THR A 142 33.60 -6.36 -21.39
C THR A 142 33.71 -7.01 -22.77
N LEU A 143 32.92 -6.55 -23.76
CA LEU A 143 33.04 -7.03 -25.14
C LEU A 143 34.37 -6.63 -25.79
N ALA A 144 34.86 -5.42 -25.52
CA ALA A 144 36.16 -4.97 -26.02
C ALA A 144 37.31 -5.79 -25.42
N GLU A 145 37.28 -6.02 -24.11
CA GLU A 145 38.23 -6.90 -23.41
C GLU A 145 38.19 -8.33 -23.97
N GLN A 146 36.99 -8.90 -24.15
CA GLN A 146 36.82 -10.23 -24.73
C GLN A 146 37.44 -10.32 -26.13
N GLN A 147 37.22 -9.31 -26.99
CA GLN A 147 37.80 -9.28 -28.33
C GLN A 147 39.33 -9.14 -28.29
N ALA A 148 39.88 -8.34 -27.37
CA ALA A 148 41.32 -8.20 -27.19
C ALA A 148 41.95 -9.54 -26.78
N THR A 149 41.41 -10.20 -25.76
CA THR A 149 41.90 -11.52 -25.31
C THR A 149 41.76 -12.58 -26.41
N GLN A 150 40.68 -12.56 -27.20
CA GLN A 150 40.53 -13.48 -28.33
C GLN A 150 41.60 -13.29 -29.40
N ARG A 151 42.02 -12.05 -29.67
CA ARG A 151 43.13 -11.77 -30.60
C ARG A 151 44.45 -12.27 -30.05
N GLU A 152 44.74 -12.02 -28.77
CA GLU A 152 45.96 -12.52 -28.11
C GLU A 152 46.04 -14.05 -28.14
N ILE A 153 44.92 -14.74 -27.91
CA ILE A 153 44.86 -16.21 -28.04
C ILE A 153 45.19 -16.65 -29.46
N ALA A 154 44.61 -16.01 -30.48
CA ALA A 154 44.88 -16.34 -31.87
C ALA A 154 46.36 -16.11 -32.23
N ASP A 155 46.95 -15.01 -31.77
CA ASP A 155 48.36 -14.68 -31.98
C ASP A 155 49.29 -15.71 -31.31
N LEU A 156 49.00 -16.09 -30.06
CA LEU A 156 49.76 -17.11 -29.33
C LEU A 156 49.64 -18.49 -29.99
N GLN A 157 48.46 -18.86 -30.48
CA GLN A 157 48.25 -20.10 -31.23
C GLN A 157 49.08 -20.12 -32.52
N GLN A 158 49.13 -18.99 -33.24
CA GLN A 158 49.96 -18.87 -34.44
C GLN A 158 51.45 -18.96 -34.11
N GLN A 159 51.91 -18.33 -33.04
CA GLN A 159 53.30 -18.41 -32.59
C GLN A 159 53.68 -19.83 -32.16
N SER A 160 52.82 -20.51 -31.41
CA SER A 160 53.02 -21.92 -31.03
C SER A 160 53.15 -22.80 -32.27
N ALA A 161 52.21 -22.68 -33.21
CA ALA A 161 52.24 -23.47 -34.45
C ALA A 161 53.50 -23.20 -35.29
N ALA A 162 53.99 -21.96 -35.31
CA ALA A 162 55.23 -21.61 -35.98
C ALA A 162 56.47 -22.20 -35.28
N LEU A 163 56.51 -22.19 -33.95
CA LEU A 163 57.59 -22.80 -33.17
C LEU A 163 57.59 -24.32 -33.29
N ASP A 164 56.42 -24.96 -33.28
CA ASP A 164 56.27 -26.40 -33.47
C ASP A 164 56.79 -26.81 -34.86
N ALA A 165 56.42 -26.07 -35.90
CA ALA A 165 56.93 -26.29 -37.25
C ALA A 165 58.46 -26.12 -37.35
N LEU A 166 59.03 -25.11 -36.66
CA LEU A 166 60.47 -24.88 -36.61
C LEU A 166 61.20 -26.00 -35.85
N LEU A 167 60.64 -26.47 -34.74
CA LEU A 167 61.17 -27.61 -33.99
C LEU A 167 61.17 -28.88 -34.83
N ASP A 168 60.09 -29.14 -35.57
CA ASP A 168 60.02 -30.31 -36.45
C ASP A 168 61.03 -30.23 -37.60
N GLN A 169 61.23 -29.04 -38.18
CA GLN A 169 62.31 -28.82 -39.15
C GLN A 169 63.70 -29.07 -38.53
N ARG A 170 63.94 -28.60 -37.30
CA ARG A 170 65.21 -28.86 -36.59
C ARG A 170 65.41 -30.34 -36.28
N LYS A 171 64.36 -31.07 -35.88
CA LYS A 171 64.41 -32.53 -35.69
C LYS A 171 64.79 -33.24 -37.00
N GLN A 172 64.20 -32.84 -38.13
CA GLN A 172 64.54 -33.38 -39.45
C GLN A 172 66.00 -33.08 -39.84
N GLN A 173 66.47 -31.85 -39.65
CA GLN A 173 67.86 -31.45 -39.90
C GLN A 173 68.84 -32.24 -39.04
N PHE A 174 68.57 -32.37 -37.73
CA PHE A 174 69.39 -33.17 -36.83
C PHE A 174 69.41 -34.64 -37.21
N GLY A 175 68.28 -35.21 -37.61
CA GLY A 175 68.19 -36.57 -38.14
C GLY A 175 69.16 -36.79 -39.32
N GLY A 176 69.14 -35.88 -40.30
CA GLY A 176 70.07 -35.95 -41.44
C GLY A 176 71.55 -35.82 -41.04
N VAL A 177 71.87 -35.00 -40.04
CA VAL A 177 73.24 -34.92 -39.50
C VAL A 177 73.63 -36.22 -38.80
N LEU A 178 72.75 -36.81 -38.00
CA LEU A 178 73.00 -38.10 -37.35
C LEU A 178 73.17 -39.23 -38.37
N ASP A 179 72.40 -39.23 -39.45
CA ASP A 179 72.53 -40.20 -40.55
C ASP A 179 73.88 -40.06 -41.27
N SER A 180 74.32 -38.83 -41.55
CA SER A 180 75.62 -38.57 -42.17
C SER A 180 76.78 -38.89 -41.23
N LEU A 181 76.67 -38.62 -39.93
CA LEU A 181 77.62 -39.05 -38.92
C LEU A 181 77.72 -40.59 -38.86
N ALA A 182 76.58 -41.30 -38.85
CA ALA A 182 76.54 -42.75 -38.88
C ALA A 182 77.12 -43.33 -40.18
N ALA A 183 76.97 -42.63 -41.31
CA ALA A 183 77.59 -43.01 -42.57
C ALA A 183 79.12 -42.79 -42.54
N LEU A 184 79.59 -41.68 -42.00
CA LEU A 184 81.02 -41.41 -41.82
C LEU A 184 81.66 -42.39 -40.84
N GLN A 185 81.01 -42.71 -39.73
CA GLN A 185 81.45 -43.77 -38.81
C GLN A 185 81.57 -45.11 -39.53
N ARG A 186 80.56 -45.50 -40.33
CA ARG A 186 80.64 -46.70 -41.18
C ARG A 186 81.76 -46.65 -42.23
N CYS A 187 82.12 -45.47 -42.73
CA CYS A 187 83.26 -45.30 -43.64
C CYS A 187 84.60 -45.42 -42.90
N ILE A 188 84.72 -44.85 -41.71
CA ILE A 188 85.92 -44.96 -40.85
C ILE A 188 86.12 -46.41 -40.39
N GLU A 189 85.04 -47.08 -39.96
CA GLU A 189 85.04 -48.52 -39.63
C GLU A 189 85.39 -49.41 -40.84
N ARG A 190 85.27 -48.90 -42.07
CA ARG A 190 85.69 -49.59 -43.30
C ARG A 190 87.14 -49.29 -43.73
N GLU A 191 87.76 -48.24 -43.20
CA GLU A 191 89.16 -47.86 -43.49
C GLU A 191 90.18 -48.40 -42.48
N GLU A 192 89.74 -48.84 -41.30
CA GLU A 192 90.53 -49.69 -40.40
C GLU A 192 90.43 -51.17 -40.86
N PRO A 193 91.53 -51.85 -41.22
CA PRO A 193 91.46 -53.28 -41.49
C PRO A 193 91.15 -54.03 -40.20
N GLU A 194 90.18 -54.94 -40.30
CA GLU A 194 89.82 -55.90 -39.27
C GLU A 194 91.07 -56.66 -38.75
N GLU A 195 91.53 -56.31 -37.55
CA GLU A 195 92.21 -57.23 -36.64
C GLU A 195 91.67 -57.03 -35.22
N GLY A 196 91.07 -58.08 -34.65
CA GLY A 196 90.85 -58.15 -33.21
C GLY A 196 89.47 -58.64 -32.78
N ALA A 197 89.24 -59.93 -32.94
CA ALA A 197 88.08 -60.63 -32.41
C ALA A 197 87.99 -60.59 -30.87
N ALA A 198 86.74 -60.76 -30.42
CA ALA A 198 86.31 -61.52 -29.23
C ALA A 198 86.13 -60.80 -27.88
N ALA A 199 84.84 -60.77 -27.50
CA ALA A 199 84.28 -61.27 -26.24
C ALA A 199 84.16 -60.33 -25.03
N LEU A 200 83.11 -60.67 -24.24
CA LEU A 200 82.65 -60.16 -22.93
C LEU A 200 81.63 -59.01 -23.07
N GLY A 201 80.35 -59.15 -22.70
CA GLY A 201 79.73 -60.02 -21.71
C GLY A 201 79.35 -59.19 -20.48
N GLY A 202 78.05 -59.11 -20.20
CA GLY A 202 77.51 -58.95 -18.84
C GLY A 202 77.43 -57.53 -18.26
N GLU A 203 76.20 -57.03 -18.19
CA GLU A 203 75.56 -56.49 -16.98
C GLU A 203 76.28 -55.42 -16.14
N GLN A 204 75.65 -54.23 -16.05
CA GLN A 204 75.15 -53.74 -14.77
C GLN A 204 74.15 -52.59 -14.98
N GLY A 205 72.89 -52.88 -14.65
CA GLY A 205 71.90 -51.87 -14.33
C GLY A 205 71.95 -51.51 -12.84
N GLY A 206 71.50 -50.30 -12.51
CA GLY A 206 70.99 -50.00 -11.18
C GLY A 206 71.56 -48.74 -10.51
N ALA A 207 70.91 -47.60 -10.76
CA ALA A 207 70.69 -46.53 -9.78
C ALA A 207 69.52 -45.69 -10.32
N ALA A 208 68.26 -45.90 -9.92
CA ALA A 208 67.64 -45.64 -8.62
C ALA A 208 67.48 -44.15 -8.28
N SER A 209 66.28 -43.86 -7.75
CA SER A 209 65.81 -42.66 -7.03
C SER A 209 65.12 -41.61 -7.91
N ALA A 210 63.78 -41.52 -8.01
CA ALA A 210 62.71 -41.41 -6.99
C ALA A 210 62.26 -39.97 -6.75
N ALA A 211 60.95 -39.89 -6.42
CA ALA A 211 60.24 -38.81 -5.75
C ALA A 211 59.86 -37.58 -6.61
N ALA A 212 58.71 -36.93 -6.43
CA ALA A 212 57.50 -37.18 -5.64
C ALA A 212 56.51 -36.04 -5.96
N ALA A 213 55.30 -36.15 -5.38
CA ALA A 213 54.26 -35.13 -5.20
C ALA A 213 53.37 -34.88 -6.43
N ALA A 214 52.13 -35.40 -6.53
CA ALA A 214 50.99 -35.39 -5.61
C ALA A 214 50.32 -34.02 -5.43
N VAL A 215 48.99 -34.05 -5.55
CA VAL A 215 47.94 -33.32 -4.79
C VAL A 215 46.97 -32.53 -5.68
N LEU A 216 45.70 -33.00 -5.64
CA LEU A 216 44.38 -32.33 -5.61
C LEU A 216 44.21 -30.97 -6.34
N GLN A 217 43.08 -30.68 -7.00
CA GLN A 217 41.77 -30.58 -6.35
C GLN A 217 40.60 -30.44 -7.35
N GLN A 218 39.42 -30.86 -6.87
CA GLN A 218 38.07 -30.75 -7.45
C GLN A 218 37.66 -29.33 -7.83
N GLN A 219 36.77 -29.19 -8.82
CA GLN A 219 35.41 -28.65 -8.59
C GLN A 219 34.44 -28.92 -9.75
N GLN A 220 33.20 -29.23 -9.36
CA GLN A 220 32.03 -29.59 -10.18
C GLN A 220 31.37 -28.35 -10.83
N PRO A 221 30.52 -28.54 -11.86
CA PRO A 221 29.65 -27.49 -12.38
C PRO A 221 28.25 -27.46 -11.72
N MET A 222 27.79 -26.23 -11.46
CA MET A 222 26.43 -25.71 -11.68
C MET A 222 25.21 -26.49 -11.15
N GLN A 223 24.54 -25.91 -10.14
CA GLN A 223 23.08 -26.00 -10.03
C GLN A 223 22.46 -24.60 -10.05
N VAL A 224 21.42 -24.49 -10.87
CA VAL A 224 20.52 -23.35 -11.02
C VAL A 224 19.24 -23.72 -10.28
N GLY A 225 18.77 -22.85 -9.39
CA GLY A 225 17.52 -22.95 -8.65
C GLY A 225 17.29 -21.67 -7.87
#